data_AF-A0A924DCY9-F1
#
_entry.id   AF-A0A924DCY9-F1
#
_cell.length_a   1.000
_cell.length_b   1.000
_cell.length_c   1.000
_cell.angle_alpha   90.00
_cell.angle_beta   90.00
_cell.angle_gamma   90.00
#
_symmetry.space_group_name_H-M   'P 1'
#
loop_
_entity.id
_entity.type
_entity.pdbx_description
1 polymer ?
#
loop_
_entity_poly.entity_id
_entity_poly.type
_entity_poly.pdbx_seq_one_letter_code
_entity_poly.pdbx_strand_id
1 'polypeptide(L)'
;MTDSLTLSSEQKDHLQSLKALWEENEGEERFAALRLREQDVETLRLIKAMLEGRGVWSYDVTRRFLSLVRALASNPNLDVRLLRSPGEPTQFQAQLRELLYGASPLPARLKEFISRRHAGGRTALQLLCVSDPHEFPLITSGGWKSLKPTGEQERIALEIVSRRHFPDLEGQFSDDALQTLAQAEIYRLALGETEVEDYLALHRLLTWEGSAKRSRRQTVYAPLPQTTGTVQESTPLYRSSETSVRAEVVPVQSGDFAKISTQQVLSEIEAEIALRGFTYAPLTIRSYFIALQSKPFALLSGLSGTGKTRLTSLLAEALTGNTEQYLNLPVRPDWNDSTPILGYVNYLAGGGTGRYVATPFLNFLARALENDANRAAYFLCLDEMNLARVEYYFAEILSAMETEKGELLLSNGQAMSLPPNLFFSGTLNLDESTHSLSRKTLDRANLLSFASVDLRDNATPSQLPSVISHELRQAVFLGAKVKSVAQARARLGGIGGKRLDGEKIVIERLSEVNAILERGETGFGYRVRDEVLKFCANSFDRDGSGLLVPNAPTDAKANLFAAFDLQLMQKVLPRLSGTREQIEASLVDMLLWTSSNDAPRTAERLQRLKFRLDRDGFLIMD
;
A
#
# COMPACT_ATOMS: atom_id res chain seq x y z
N MET A 1 41.08 19.64 -43.96
CA MET A 1 41.16 18.34 -43.27
C MET A 1 39.79 18.10 -42.68
N THR A 2 39.13 17.02 -43.08
CA THR A 2 37.79 16.66 -42.60
C THR A 2 37.93 16.22 -41.15
N ASP A 3 37.52 17.06 -40.20
CA ASP A 3 37.40 16.67 -38.80
C ASP A 3 36.28 15.60 -38.72
N SER A 4 36.65 14.33 -38.88
CA SER A 4 35.70 13.23 -38.73
C SER A 4 35.36 13.09 -37.26
N LEU A 5 34.09 13.23 -36.91
CA LEU A 5 33.59 12.99 -35.56
C LEU A 5 33.94 11.56 -35.15
N THR A 6 34.84 11.44 -34.17
CA THR A 6 35.34 10.15 -33.67
C THR A 6 35.37 10.17 -32.15
N LEU A 7 35.16 9.01 -31.54
CA LEU A 7 35.35 8.82 -30.09
C LEU A 7 36.85 8.79 -29.78
N SER A 8 37.25 9.40 -28.66
CA SER A 8 38.63 9.31 -28.18
C SER A 8 38.98 7.86 -27.82
N SER A 9 40.27 7.52 -27.81
CA SER A 9 40.73 6.19 -27.37
C SER A 9 40.24 5.87 -25.96
N GLU A 10 40.29 6.85 -25.04
CA GLU A 10 39.79 6.69 -23.66
C GLU A 10 38.29 6.40 -23.60
N GLN A 11 37.48 7.03 -24.46
CA GLN A 11 36.03 6.75 -24.55
C GLN A 11 35.76 5.33 -25.08
N LYS A 12 36.51 4.90 -26.10
CA LYS A 12 36.39 3.55 -26.66
C LYS A 12 36.76 2.49 -25.64
N ASP A 13 37.90 2.67 -24.97
CA ASP A 13 38.36 1.76 -23.91
C ASP A 13 37.35 1.69 -22.75
N HIS A 14 36.76 2.83 -22.38
CA HIS A 14 35.72 2.87 -21.34
C HIS A 14 34.45 2.11 -21.75
N LEU A 15 33.97 2.30 -22.98
CA LEU A 15 32.80 1.62 -23.51
C LEU A 15 33.02 0.09 -23.62
N GLN A 16 34.20 -0.32 -24.10
CA GLN A 16 34.57 -1.73 -24.17
C GLN A 16 34.70 -2.35 -22.78
N SER A 17 35.25 -1.62 -21.81
CA SER A 17 35.32 -2.06 -20.41
C SER A 17 33.93 -2.25 -19.80
N LEU A 18 32.99 -1.31 -20.02
CA LEU A 18 31.61 -1.45 -19.57
C LEU A 18 30.93 -2.65 -20.22
N LYS A 19 31.16 -2.87 -21.52
CA LYS A 19 30.57 -4.00 -22.26
C LYS A 19 31.12 -5.34 -21.75
N ALA A 20 32.43 -5.47 -21.59
CA ALA A 20 33.05 -6.69 -21.08
C ALA A 20 32.53 -7.04 -19.68
N LEU A 21 32.47 -6.04 -18.79
CA LEU A 21 31.89 -6.21 -17.46
C LEU A 21 30.39 -6.59 -17.52
N TRP A 22 29.63 -6.06 -18.48
CA TRP A 22 28.21 -6.39 -18.67
C TRP A 22 28.01 -7.83 -19.17
N GLU A 23 28.93 -8.31 -20.02
CA GLU A 23 28.91 -9.67 -20.59
C GLU A 23 29.42 -10.75 -19.61
N GLU A 24 30.43 -10.43 -18.79
CA GLU A 24 31.04 -11.36 -17.80
C GLU A 24 30.12 -11.68 -16.60
N ASN A 25 29.12 -10.86 -16.32
CA ASN A 25 28.19 -11.09 -15.21
C ASN A 25 27.14 -12.17 -15.56
N GLU A 26 27.40 -13.44 -15.29
CA GLU A 26 26.45 -14.56 -15.53
C GLU A 26 25.42 -14.81 -14.40
N GLY A 27 25.28 -13.89 -13.42
CA GLY A 27 24.44 -14.05 -12.22
C GLY A 27 23.04 -13.41 -12.27
N GLU A 28 22.36 -13.38 -11.11
CA GLU A 28 21.02 -12.76 -10.89
C GLU A 28 20.93 -11.31 -11.40
N GLU A 29 22.03 -10.56 -11.39
CA GLU A 29 22.09 -9.17 -11.86
C GLU A 29 21.87 -9.06 -13.38
N ARG A 30 22.38 -10.00 -14.18
CA ARG A 30 22.12 -10.05 -15.63
C ARG A 30 20.68 -10.45 -15.91
N PHE A 31 20.12 -11.38 -15.15
CA PHE A 31 18.69 -11.69 -15.23
C PHE A 31 17.80 -10.51 -14.83
N ALA A 32 18.17 -9.73 -13.82
CA ALA A 32 17.46 -8.52 -13.43
C ALA A 32 17.51 -7.46 -14.54
N ALA A 33 18.67 -7.27 -15.17
CA ALA A 33 18.83 -6.36 -16.30
C ALA A 33 18.05 -6.81 -17.56
N LEU A 34 18.03 -8.12 -17.85
CA LEU A 34 17.22 -8.70 -18.93
C LEU A 34 15.72 -8.56 -18.66
N ARG A 35 15.26 -8.76 -17.42
CA ARG A 35 13.86 -8.51 -17.04
C ARG A 35 13.47 -7.04 -17.19
N LEU A 36 14.37 -6.13 -16.81
CA LEU A 36 14.16 -4.69 -17.03
C LEU A 36 14.07 -4.38 -18.54
N ARG A 37 14.87 -5.08 -19.36
CA ARG A 37 14.74 -5.03 -20.83
C ARG A 37 13.38 -5.46 -21.34
N GLU A 38 12.89 -6.60 -20.87
CA GLU A 38 11.56 -7.09 -21.23
C GLU A 38 10.47 -6.11 -20.81
N GLN A 39 10.58 -5.50 -19.63
CA GLN A 39 9.65 -4.49 -19.13
C GLN A 39 9.64 -3.21 -19.98
N ASP A 40 10.81 -2.71 -20.38
CA ASP A 40 10.90 -1.52 -21.21
C ASP A 40 10.36 -1.78 -22.63
N VAL A 41 10.64 -2.95 -23.21
CA VAL A 41 10.08 -3.36 -24.51
C VAL A 41 8.56 -3.45 -24.44
N GLU A 42 8.02 -4.02 -23.38
CA GLU A 42 6.58 -4.09 -23.17
C GLU A 42 5.97 -2.69 -22.97
N THR A 43 6.67 -1.82 -22.25
CA THR A 43 6.30 -0.40 -22.10
C THR A 43 6.24 0.30 -23.45
N LEU A 44 7.26 0.11 -24.31
CA LEU A 44 7.29 0.66 -25.67
C LEU A 44 6.13 0.13 -26.53
N ARG A 45 5.81 -1.18 -26.45
CA ARG A 45 4.66 -1.76 -27.16
C ARG A 45 3.34 -1.13 -26.74
N LEU A 46 3.12 -0.96 -25.43
CA LEU A 46 1.92 -0.33 -24.90
C LEU A 46 1.80 1.12 -25.38
N ILE A 47 2.91 1.87 -25.36
CA ILE A 47 2.90 3.25 -25.83
C ILE A 47 2.64 3.32 -27.34
N LYS A 48 3.27 2.46 -28.14
CA LYS A 48 3.04 2.39 -29.59
C LYS A 48 1.58 2.10 -29.92
N ALA A 49 0.96 1.14 -29.22
CA ALA A 49 -0.46 0.85 -29.36
C ALA A 49 -1.35 2.07 -29.03
N MET A 50 -0.97 2.88 -28.03
CA MET A 50 -1.68 4.13 -27.71
C MET A 50 -1.52 5.21 -28.77
N LEU A 51 -0.35 5.31 -29.42
CA LEU A 51 -0.07 6.26 -30.50
C LEU A 51 -0.86 5.93 -31.79
N GLU A 52 -0.98 4.65 -32.12
CA GLU A 52 -1.68 4.13 -33.30
C GLU A 52 -3.22 4.26 -33.20
N GLY A 53 -3.78 4.40 -31.99
CA GLY A 53 -5.23 4.54 -31.78
C GLY A 53 -5.82 5.81 -32.39
N ARG A 54 -6.83 5.72 -33.27
CA ARG A 54 -7.36 6.86 -34.06
C ARG A 54 -8.24 7.87 -33.30
N GLY A 55 -8.34 7.80 -31.96
CA GLY A 55 -9.20 8.66 -31.14
C GLY A 55 -8.47 9.85 -30.49
N VAL A 56 -9.22 10.87 -30.07
CA VAL A 56 -8.71 11.97 -29.22
C VAL A 56 -8.38 11.42 -27.84
N TRP A 57 -7.18 11.70 -27.34
CA TRP A 57 -6.76 11.29 -26.01
C TRP A 57 -7.51 12.09 -24.94
N SER A 58 -8.15 11.37 -24.02
CA SER A 58 -8.64 11.95 -22.78
C SER A 58 -7.47 12.36 -21.87
N TYR A 59 -7.78 13.09 -20.81
CA TYR A 59 -6.80 13.42 -19.78
C TYR A 59 -6.19 12.16 -19.15
N ASP A 60 -7.00 11.14 -18.87
CA ASP A 60 -6.54 9.87 -18.28
C ASP A 60 -5.63 9.08 -19.22
N VAL A 61 -5.97 9.04 -20.51
CA VAL A 61 -5.13 8.41 -21.54
C VAL A 61 -3.79 9.12 -21.64
N THR A 62 -3.78 10.46 -21.59
CA THR A 62 -2.55 11.26 -21.64
C THR A 62 -1.69 11.07 -20.39
N ARG A 63 -2.32 11.01 -19.20
CA ARG A 63 -1.63 10.74 -17.93
C ARG A 63 -1.00 9.34 -17.94
N ARG A 64 -1.72 8.35 -18.46
CA ARG A 64 -1.21 6.98 -18.62
C ARG A 64 -0.04 6.93 -19.61
N PHE A 65 -0.15 7.60 -20.75
CA PHE A 65 0.95 7.73 -21.72
C PHE A 65 2.19 8.32 -21.07
N LEU A 66 2.08 9.47 -20.38
CA LEU A 66 3.23 10.12 -19.74
C LEU A 66 3.82 9.28 -18.61
N SER A 67 3.00 8.51 -17.88
CA SER A 67 3.48 7.58 -16.86
C SER A 67 4.33 6.45 -17.46
N LEU A 68 3.93 5.90 -18.61
CA LEU A 68 4.69 4.88 -19.34
C LEU A 68 6.00 5.47 -19.90
N VAL A 69 5.96 6.69 -20.45
CA VAL A 69 7.18 7.37 -20.94
C VAL A 69 8.18 7.63 -19.80
N ARG A 70 7.70 7.95 -18.58
CA ARG A 70 8.56 8.11 -17.38
C ARG A 70 9.20 6.80 -16.92
N ALA A 71 8.58 5.65 -17.19
CA ALA A 71 9.17 4.36 -16.83
C ALA A 71 10.50 4.13 -17.57
N LEU A 72 10.60 4.57 -18.83
CA LEU A 72 11.83 4.48 -19.63
C LEU A 72 12.94 5.41 -19.14
N ALA A 73 12.59 6.59 -18.62
CA ALA A 73 13.52 7.46 -17.93
C ALA A 73 12.77 8.36 -16.94
N SER A 74 13.10 8.21 -15.66
CA SER A 74 12.45 8.93 -14.56
C SER A 74 12.66 10.44 -14.68
N ASN A 75 11.64 11.13 -15.19
CA ASN A 75 11.61 12.59 -15.27
C ASN A 75 10.41 13.11 -14.46
N PRO A 76 10.63 13.55 -13.20
CA PRO A 76 9.55 13.99 -12.32
C PRO A 76 8.77 15.18 -12.90
N ASN A 77 9.45 16.01 -13.70
CA ASN A 77 8.89 17.23 -14.28
C ASN A 77 8.19 17.02 -15.63
N LEU A 78 8.03 15.78 -16.11
CA LEU A 78 7.48 15.50 -17.44
C LEU A 78 6.07 16.09 -17.63
N ASP A 79 5.15 15.82 -16.69
CA ASP A 79 3.78 16.33 -16.78
C ASP A 79 3.73 17.85 -16.70
N VAL A 80 4.45 18.46 -15.76
CA VAL A 80 4.46 19.92 -15.56
C VAL A 80 5.01 20.66 -16.79
N ARG A 81 5.97 20.04 -17.50
CA ARG A 81 6.53 20.61 -18.73
C ARG A 81 5.60 20.47 -19.92
N LEU A 82 4.90 19.34 -20.03
CA LEU A 82 4.12 18.99 -21.22
C LEU A 82 2.63 19.34 -21.11
N LEU A 83 2.07 19.42 -19.90
CA LEU A 83 0.65 19.70 -19.62
C LEU A 83 0.54 20.83 -18.58
N ARG A 84 0.07 22.01 -19.00
CA ARG A 84 -0.12 23.18 -18.13
C ARG A 84 -1.59 23.51 -17.86
N SER A 85 -2.52 23.06 -18.71
CA SER A 85 -3.94 23.44 -18.65
C SER A 85 -4.91 22.27 -18.97
N PRO A 86 -6.19 22.33 -18.53
CA PRO A 86 -7.15 21.23 -18.65
C PRO A 86 -7.52 20.78 -20.09
N GLY A 87 -7.38 21.66 -21.09
CA GLY A 87 -7.67 21.37 -22.52
C GLY A 87 -6.47 20.92 -23.35
N GLU A 88 -5.29 20.80 -22.75
CA GLU A 88 -4.06 20.44 -23.45
C GLU A 88 -3.88 18.98 -23.89
N PRO A 89 -4.58 17.94 -23.36
CA PRO A 89 -4.41 16.56 -23.81
C PRO A 89 -4.56 16.36 -25.32
N THR A 90 -5.60 16.95 -25.91
CA THR A 90 -5.85 16.87 -27.36
C THR A 90 -4.81 17.63 -28.18
N GLN A 91 -4.42 18.82 -27.72
CA GLN A 91 -3.38 19.61 -28.39
C GLN A 91 -2.00 18.94 -28.28
N PHE A 92 -1.71 18.29 -27.14
CA PHE A 92 -0.48 17.55 -26.91
C PHE A 92 -0.42 16.34 -27.84
N GLN A 93 -1.50 15.58 -27.94
CA GLN A 93 -1.58 14.45 -28.87
C GLN A 93 -1.38 14.89 -30.33
N ALA A 94 -2.00 16.00 -30.76
CA ALA A 94 -1.84 16.52 -32.12
C ALA A 94 -0.38 16.92 -32.42
N GLN A 95 0.27 17.62 -31.49
CA GLN A 95 1.67 18.03 -31.64
C GLN A 95 2.65 16.87 -31.53
N LEU A 96 2.35 15.87 -30.70
CA LEU A 96 3.11 14.65 -30.60
C LEU A 96 3.02 13.85 -31.91
N ARG A 97 1.83 13.77 -32.52
CA ARG A 97 1.66 13.15 -33.84
C ARG A 97 2.41 13.88 -34.93
N GLU A 98 2.42 15.21 -34.91
CA GLU A 98 3.23 15.99 -35.83
C GLU A 98 4.72 15.69 -35.61
N LEU A 99 5.20 15.70 -34.36
CA LEU A 99 6.60 15.36 -34.03
C LEU A 99 7.01 13.96 -34.50
N LEU A 100 6.11 12.97 -34.43
CA LEU A 100 6.43 11.58 -34.79
C LEU A 100 6.22 11.30 -36.28
N TYR A 101 5.09 11.75 -36.85
CA TYR A 101 4.60 11.33 -38.18
C TYR A 101 4.37 12.49 -39.16
N GLY A 102 4.69 13.72 -38.79
CA GLY A 102 4.55 14.90 -39.65
C GLY A 102 5.38 14.83 -40.93
N ALA A 103 4.88 15.42 -42.01
CA ALA A 103 5.52 15.39 -43.34
C ALA A 103 6.74 16.32 -43.46
N SER A 104 6.90 17.28 -42.55
CA SER A 104 8.03 18.21 -42.54
C SER A 104 9.35 17.54 -42.11
N PRO A 105 10.52 18.08 -42.48
CA PRO A 105 11.81 17.57 -42.01
C PRO A 105 11.88 17.51 -40.49
N LEU A 106 12.48 16.44 -39.93
CA LEU A 106 12.60 16.22 -38.47
C LEU A 106 13.11 17.46 -37.70
N PRO A 107 14.13 18.21 -38.17
CA PRO A 107 14.59 19.41 -37.46
C PRO A 107 13.51 20.48 -37.30
N ALA A 108 12.67 20.67 -38.33
CA ALA A 108 11.57 21.64 -38.29
C ALA A 108 10.50 21.22 -37.27
N ARG A 109 10.12 19.93 -37.28
CA ARG A 109 9.14 19.35 -36.36
C ARG A 109 9.63 19.39 -34.90
N LEU A 110 10.91 19.08 -34.69
CA LEU A 110 11.56 19.14 -33.38
C LEU A 110 11.60 20.55 -32.82
N LYS A 111 11.99 21.55 -33.65
CA LYS A 111 11.99 22.97 -33.28
C LYS A 111 10.60 23.46 -32.91
N GLU A 112 9.60 23.13 -33.72
CA GLU A 112 8.20 23.52 -33.46
C GLU A 112 7.68 22.90 -32.16
N PHE A 113 8.02 21.63 -31.89
CA PHE A 113 7.62 20.96 -30.65
C PHE A 113 8.29 21.56 -29.40
N ILE A 114 9.62 21.76 -29.45
CA ILE A 114 10.41 22.34 -28.34
C ILE A 114 9.92 23.76 -28.02
N SER A 115 9.75 24.60 -29.03
CA SER A 115 9.31 25.99 -28.86
C SER A 115 7.90 26.12 -28.30
N ARG A 116 6.95 25.31 -28.79
CA ARG A 116 5.55 25.37 -28.36
C ARG A 116 5.30 24.78 -26.98
N ARG A 117 6.06 23.76 -26.56
CA ARG A 117 5.90 23.09 -25.26
C ARG A 117 6.88 23.59 -24.19
N HIS A 118 7.85 24.41 -24.54
CA HIS A 118 9.01 24.71 -23.68
C HIS A 118 9.66 23.42 -23.15
N ALA A 119 9.62 22.35 -23.94
CA ALA A 119 10.20 21.07 -23.59
C ALA A 119 11.68 21.09 -23.93
N GLY A 120 12.56 20.73 -23.00
CA GLY A 120 13.98 20.61 -23.31
C GLY A 120 14.24 19.51 -24.33
N GLY A 121 15.28 19.66 -25.14
CA GLY A 121 15.65 18.73 -26.20
C GLY A 121 15.70 17.25 -25.82
N ARG A 122 16.22 16.93 -24.63
CA ARG A 122 16.27 15.57 -24.10
C ARG A 122 14.88 14.96 -23.88
N THR A 123 13.89 15.77 -23.49
CA THR A 123 12.50 15.32 -23.35
C THR A 123 11.88 14.99 -24.71
N ALA A 124 12.23 15.75 -25.76
CA ALA A 124 11.77 15.44 -27.11
C ALA A 124 12.41 14.15 -27.65
N LEU A 125 13.71 13.92 -27.41
CA LEU A 125 14.36 12.64 -27.77
C LEU A 125 13.80 11.45 -26.99
N GLN A 126 13.45 11.62 -25.71
CA GLN A 126 12.77 10.58 -24.94
C GLN A 126 11.42 10.19 -25.58
N LEU A 127 10.66 11.15 -26.12
CA LEU A 127 9.41 10.89 -26.84
C LEU A 127 9.63 10.29 -28.24
N LEU A 128 10.72 10.64 -28.92
CA LEU A 128 11.09 10.04 -30.22
C LEU A 128 11.62 8.60 -30.07
N CYS A 129 12.42 8.34 -29.05
CA CYS A 129 12.90 6.99 -28.71
C CYS A 129 11.74 6.02 -28.45
N VAL A 130 10.61 6.54 -27.98
CA VAL A 130 9.38 5.74 -27.79
C VAL A 130 8.78 5.25 -29.11
N SER A 131 8.91 6.02 -30.20
CA SER A 131 8.45 5.57 -31.52
C SER A 131 9.39 4.57 -32.16
N ASP A 132 10.70 4.83 -32.10
CA ASP A 132 11.71 3.96 -32.67
C ASP A 132 13.01 4.05 -31.84
N PRO A 133 13.32 3.03 -31.02
CA PRO A 133 14.54 2.99 -30.21
C PRO A 133 15.80 2.61 -31.02
N HIS A 134 15.68 2.25 -32.30
CA HIS A 134 16.83 2.03 -33.19
C HIS A 134 17.21 3.30 -33.93
N GLU A 135 16.25 4.19 -34.20
CA GLU A 135 16.50 5.45 -34.90
C GLU A 135 16.87 6.59 -33.93
N PHE A 136 16.22 6.64 -32.76
CA PHE A 136 16.33 7.77 -31.83
C PHE A 136 16.91 7.39 -30.46
N PRO A 137 17.96 8.07 -29.98
CA PRO A 137 18.60 7.74 -28.71
C PRO A 137 17.84 8.24 -27.49
N LEU A 138 17.80 7.43 -26.44
CA LEU A 138 17.38 7.83 -25.10
C LEU A 138 18.52 8.51 -24.34
N ILE A 139 18.60 9.84 -24.44
CA ILE A 139 19.68 10.61 -23.80
C ILE A 139 19.28 11.04 -22.39
N THR A 140 19.95 10.47 -21.38
CA THR A 140 19.80 10.87 -19.97
C THR A 140 21.01 11.65 -19.48
N SER A 141 20.86 12.39 -18.37
CA SER A 141 21.99 13.09 -17.74
C SER A 141 23.07 12.13 -17.25
N GLY A 142 22.71 10.91 -16.84
CA GLY A 142 23.65 9.87 -16.41
C GLY A 142 24.47 9.36 -17.59
N GLY A 143 23.81 8.93 -18.66
CA GLY A 143 24.51 8.45 -19.86
C GLY A 143 25.38 9.53 -20.50
N TRP A 144 24.90 10.78 -20.54
CA TRP A 144 25.69 11.90 -21.09
C TRP A 144 26.97 12.14 -20.29
N LYS A 145 26.89 12.04 -18.95
CA LYS A 145 28.05 12.15 -18.06
C LYS A 145 29.00 10.96 -18.18
N SER A 146 28.48 9.75 -18.40
CA SER A 146 29.29 8.54 -18.58
C SER A 146 30.15 8.65 -19.85
N LEU A 147 29.55 9.11 -20.96
CA LEU A 147 30.24 9.22 -22.24
C LEU A 147 31.31 10.35 -22.29
N LYS A 148 31.19 11.36 -21.41
CA LYS A 148 32.11 12.51 -21.30
C LYS A 148 32.50 13.14 -22.66
N PRO A 149 31.53 13.60 -23.47
CA PRO A 149 31.84 14.23 -24.75
C PRO A 149 32.65 15.52 -24.55
N THR A 150 33.61 15.78 -25.44
CA THR A 150 34.42 17.00 -25.41
C THR A 150 33.69 18.15 -26.11
N GLY A 151 34.01 19.40 -25.73
CA GLY A 151 33.44 20.58 -26.40
C GLY A 151 33.79 20.65 -27.90
N GLU A 152 34.90 20.04 -28.30
CA GLU A 152 35.28 19.89 -29.71
C GLU A 152 34.41 18.86 -30.44
N GLN A 153 34.11 17.71 -29.81
CA GLN A 153 33.17 16.73 -30.36
C GLN A 153 31.76 17.32 -30.53
N GLU A 154 31.29 18.10 -29.55
CA GLU A 154 30.00 18.80 -29.65
C GLU A 154 30.00 19.80 -30.81
N ARG A 155 31.08 20.57 -31.01
CA ARG A 155 31.23 21.50 -32.15
C ARG A 155 31.21 20.78 -33.49
N ILE A 156 31.98 19.70 -33.64
CA ILE A 156 32.05 18.93 -34.89
C ILE A 156 30.70 18.25 -35.17
N ALA A 157 30.05 17.69 -34.15
CA ALA A 157 28.72 17.09 -34.30
C ALA A 157 27.68 18.13 -34.74
N LEU A 158 27.73 19.34 -34.18
CA LEU A 158 26.90 20.47 -34.62
C LEU A 158 27.15 20.81 -36.09
N GLU A 159 28.40 20.90 -36.55
CA GLU A 159 28.72 21.17 -37.96
C GLU A 159 28.19 20.10 -38.91
N ILE A 160 28.28 18.81 -38.52
CA ILE A 160 27.77 17.68 -39.30
C ILE A 160 26.24 17.74 -39.43
N VAL A 161 25.54 17.90 -38.31
CA VAL A 161 24.06 17.99 -38.29
C VAL A 161 23.60 19.19 -39.12
N SER A 162 24.29 20.32 -38.99
CA SER A 162 23.94 21.54 -39.69
C SER A 162 24.10 21.38 -41.20
N ARG A 163 25.21 20.82 -41.68
CA ARG A 163 25.39 20.52 -43.11
C ARG A 163 24.38 19.51 -43.65
N ARG A 164 24.01 18.50 -42.85
CA ARG A 164 23.06 17.45 -43.27
C ARG A 164 21.64 17.97 -43.40
N HIS A 165 21.23 18.88 -42.52
CA HIS A 165 19.84 19.31 -42.42
C HIS A 165 19.56 20.71 -42.97
N PHE A 166 20.60 21.54 -43.15
CA PHE A 166 20.49 22.92 -43.63
C PHE A 166 21.67 23.27 -44.55
N PRO A 167 21.71 22.75 -45.79
CA PRO A 167 22.81 22.99 -46.72
C PRO A 167 22.98 24.47 -47.14
N ASP A 168 21.94 25.30 -46.97
CA ASP A 168 21.88 26.67 -47.49
C ASP A 168 21.92 27.79 -46.41
N LEU A 169 22.23 27.48 -45.15
CA LEU A 169 22.23 28.47 -44.05
C LEU A 169 23.62 28.60 -43.41
N GLU A 170 24.38 29.58 -43.87
CA GLU A 170 25.61 30.03 -43.22
C GLU A 170 25.28 30.84 -41.95
N GLY A 171 25.60 30.27 -40.79
CA GLY A 171 25.94 31.05 -39.60
C GLY A 171 24.79 31.78 -38.89
N GLN A 172 24.06 31.05 -38.03
CA GLN A 172 23.51 31.57 -36.76
C GLN A 172 23.06 30.37 -35.91
N PHE A 173 23.96 29.85 -35.07
CA PHE A 173 23.74 28.64 -34.27
C PHE A 173 23.40 28.98 -32.82
N SER A 174 22.10 28.90 -32.50
CA SER A 174 21.58 28.75 -31.13
C SER A 174 20.14 28.24 -31.20
N ASP A 175 19.93 27.08 -31.84
CA ASP A 175 18.63 26.40 -31.84
C ASP A 175 18.73 25.11 -31.02
N ASP A 176 17.95 24.99 -29.95
CA ASP A 176 17.97 23.86 -29.03
C ASP A 176 17.73 22.51 -29.75
N ALA A 177 17.00 22.53 -30.88
CA ALA A 177 16.78 21.36 -31.72
C ALA A 177 18.08 20.84 -32.38
N LEU A 178 18.95 21.76 -32.83
CA LEU A 178 20.24 21.40 -33.45
C LEU A 178 21.22 20.83 -32.43
N GLN A 179 21.28 21.41 -31.24
CA GLN A 179 22.09 20.87 -30.14
C GLN A 179 21.62 19.46 -29.77
N THR A 180 20.30 19.25 -29.71
CA THR A 180 19.71 17.94 -29.42
C THR A 180 20.09 16.87 -30.45
N LEU A 181 20.03 17.21 -31.74
CA LEU A 181 20.44 16.31 -32.81
C LEU A 181 21.95 16.05 -32.80
N ALA A 182 22.77 17.04 -32.45
CA ALA A 182 24.21 16.86 -32.29
C ALA A 182 24.55 15.90 -31.13
N GLN A 183 23.80 15.96 -30.04
CA GLN A 183 23.92 14.98 -28.95
C GLN A 183 23.57 13.56 -29.42
N ALA A 184 22.56 13.42 -30.27
CA ALA A 184 22.16 12.14 -30.85
C ALA A 184 23.23 11.55 -31.80
N GLU A 185 23.93 12.39 -32.58
CA GLU A 185 25.07 11.95 -33.40
C GLU A 185 26.18 11.29 -32.58
N ILE A 186 26.51 11.88 -31.43
CA ILE A 186 27.56 11.36 -30.55
C ILE A 186 27.14 10.00 -29.97
N TYR A 187 25.86 9.84 -29.58
CA TYR A 187 25.33 8.55 -29.11
C TYR A 187 25.33 7.48 -30.21
N ARG A 188 25.12 7.87 -31.48
CA ARG A 188 25.19 6.92 -32.59
C ARG A 188 26.58 6.33 -32.77
N LEU A 189 27.63 7.14 -32.56
CA LEU A 189 29.00 6.64 -32.57
C LEU A 189 29.26 5.66 -31.42
N ALA A 190 28.74 5.96 -30.22
CA ALA A 190 28.83 5.04 -29.08
C ALA A 190 28.07 3.72 -29.33
N LEU A 191 26.91 3.77 -29.98
CA LEU A 191 26.16 2.58 -30.39
C LEU A 191 26.99 1.72 -31.35
N GLY A 192 27.59 2.35 -32.37
CA GLY A 192 28.43 1.66 -33.35
C GLY A 192 29.70 1.03 -32.76
N GLU A 193 30.32 1.68 -31.77
CA GLU A 193 31.53 1.17 -31.11
C GLU A 193 31.24 0.00 -30.14
N THR A 194 30.05 0.01 -29.52
CA THR A 194 29.66 -1.02 -28.54
C THR A 194 28.98 -2.23 -29.19
N GLU A 195 28.53 -2.14 -30.44
CA GLU A 195 27.81 -3.20 -31.16
C GLU A 195 26.57 -3.75 -30.42
N VAL A 196 25.96 -2.94 -29.55
CA VAL A 196 24.70 -3.31 -28.87
C VAL A 196 23.51 -3.11 -29.80
N GLU A 197 22.43 -3.87 -29.58
CA GLU A 197 21.32 -3.99 -30.55
C GLU A 197 20.57 -2.68 -30.85
N ASP A 198 20.43 -1.81 -29.85
CA ASP A 198 19.65 -0.58 -29.95
C ASP A 198 20.12 0.49 -28.94
N TYR A 199 19.56 1.70 -29.05
CA TYR A 199 19.90 2.78 -28.12
C TYR A 199 19.41 2.52 -26.69
N LEU A 200 18.45 1.62 -26.47
CA LEU A 200 17.97 1.25 -25.14
C LEU A 200 19.00 0.35 -24.43
N ALA A 201 19.61 -0.58 -25.15
CA ALA A 201 20.74 -1.38 -24.69
C ALA A 201 21.96 -0.50 -24.41
N LEU A 202 22.27 0.45 -25.30
CA LEU A 202 23.32 1.44 -25.04
C LEU A 202 23.01 2.30 -23.81
N HIS A 203 21.76 2.75 -23.65
CA HIS A 203 21.35 3.51 -22.48
C HIS A 203 21.61 2.72 -21.19
N ARG A 204 21.25 1.43 -21.15
CA ARG A 204 21.55 0.58 -20.00
C ARG A 204 23.04 0.47 -19.78
N LEU A 205 23.82 0.16 -20.81
CA LEU A 205 25.27 0.04 -20.73
C LEU A 205 25.92 1.31 -20.14
N LEU A 206 25.51 2.49 -20.59
CA LEU A 206 26.04 3.77 -20.13
C LEU A 206 25.58 4.16 -18.72
N THR A 207 24.45 3.61 -18.26
CA THR A 207 23.91 3.83 -16.92
C THR A 207 24.19 2.66 -15.97
N TRP A 208 24.94 1.67 -16.46
CA TRP A 208 25.25 0.45 -15.74
C TRP A 208 26.42 0.69 -14.79
N GLU A 209 26.16 0.54 -13.49
CA GLU A 209 27.19 0.64 -12.45
C GLU A 209 27.74 -0.77 -12.15
N GLY A 210 28.86 -1.15 -12.76
CA GLY A 210 29.57 -2.40 -12.46
C GLY A 210 29.93 -2.53 -10.98
N SER A 211 29.50 -3.63 -10.34
CA SER A 211 29.43 -3.82 -8.89
C SER A 211 30.80 -3.85 -8.16
N ALA A 212 31.25 -2.71 -7.60
CA ALA A 212 32.38 -2.64 -6.66
C ALA A 212 32.26 -1.50 -5.63
N LYS A 213 31.07 -1.33 -5.06
CA LYS A 213 30.94 -1.22 -3.60
C LYS A 213 30.20 -2.50 -3.21
N ARG A 214 30.66 -3.20 -2.16
CA ARG A 214 29.88 -4.22 -1.42
C ARG A 214 28.38 -3.91 -1.50
N SER A 215 27.51 -4.91 -1.38
CA SER A 215 26.22 -4.66 -0.73
C SER A 215 26.48 -3.94 0.60
N ARG A 216 26.42 -2.63 0.52
CA ARG A 216 26.80 -1.59 1.47
C ARG A 216 26.04 -0.40 0.92
N ARG A 217 24.98 -0.09 1.64
CA ARG A 217 24.88 1.24 2.22
C ARG A 217 25.17 2.36 1.19
N GLN A 218 24.11 2.93 0.64
CA GLN A 218 24.10 4.39 0.61
C GLN A 218 23.79 4.92 2.03
N THR A 219 24.57 4.52 3.04
CA THR A 219 24.96 5.50 4.06
C THR A 219 26.13 6.25 3.44
N VAL A 220 25.90 7.49 3.02
CA VAL A 220 27.01 8.44 2.90
C VAL A 220 27.47 8.71 4.32
N TYR A 221 28.43 7.93 4.80
CA TYR A 221 29.54 8.37 5.64
C TYR A 221 30.49 7.17 5.84
N ALA A 222 31.75 7.37 5.48
CA ALA A 222 32.88 6.65 6.06
C ALA A 222 33.76 7.67 6.81
N PRO A 223 34.49 7.25 7.87
CA PRO A 223 34.76 8.11 9.03
C PRO A 223 36.15 8.79 9.04
N LEU A 224 36.28 9.76 9.96
CA LEU A 224 37.46 10.41 10.59
C LEU A 224 37.78 11.85 10.09
N PRO A 225 38.22 12.79 10.95
CA PRO A 225 38.62 12.66 12.36
C PRO A 225 37.68 13.37 13.36
N GLN A 226 37.76 12.91 14.60
CA GLN A 226 37.20 13.56 15.78
C GLN A 226 37.68 15.01 15.85
N THR A 227 36.77 15.98 15.80
CA THR A 227 37.03 17.33 16.31
C THR A 227 35.87 17.75 17.20
N THR A 228 36.19 17.80 18.48
CA THR A 228 35.40 18.34 19.57
C THR A 228 35.00 19.78 19.27
N GLY A 229 33.70 20.08 19.26
CA GLY A 229 33.20 21.43 19.12
C GLY A 229 31.71 21.48 19.35
N THR A 230 31.33 21.92 20.55
CA THR A 230 29.97 22.29 20.96
C THR A 230 29.35 23.31 20.00
N VAL A 231 28.02 23.28 19.80
CA VAL A 231 27.07 24.42 19.96
C VAL A 231 25.78 24.29 19.11
N GLN A 232 24.66 24.30 19.86
CA GLN A 232 23.31 24.86 19.70
C GLN A 232 22.34 24.51 18.56
N GLU A 233 21.13 24.17 19.04
CA GLU A 233 19.89 23.80 18.39
C GLU A 233 19.27 24.93 17.54
N SER A 234 18.62 24.57 16.43
CA SER A 234 17.55 25.39 15.84
C SER A 234 16.39 24.51 15.31
N THR A 235 15.19 25.04 15.54
CA THR A 235 13.87 24.40 15.69
C THR A 235 13.23 23.91 14.38
N PRO A 236 12.39 22.84 14.37
CA PRO A 236 11.59 22.47 13.19
C PRO A 236 10.34 23.35 13.00
N LEU A 237 10.05 23.69 11.75
CA LEU A 237 8.80 24.31 11.28
C LEU A 237 7.62 23.33 11.38
N TYR A 238 7.07 23.15 12.56
CA TYR A 238 5.66 22.78 12.74
C TYR A 238 5.22 23.29 14.11
N ARG A 239 4.52 24.42 14.12
CA ARG A 239 3.92 24.95 15.35
C ARG A 239 2.62 24.16 15.57
N SER A 240 2.69 23.09 16.36
CA SER A 240 1.52 22.66 17.12
C SER A 240 1.22 23.76 18.15
N SER A 241 -0.05 24.13 18.27
CA SER A 241 -0.51 24.98 19.35
C SER A 241 -0.15 24.34 20.68
N GLU A 242 0.82 24.92 21.39
CA GLU A 242 1.13 24.57 22.77
C GLU A 242 -0.06 24.95 23.64
N THR A 243 -0.83 23.96 24.04
CA THR A 243 -1.62 24.02 25.27
C THR A 243 -1.56 22.63 25.89
N SER A 244 -0.40 22.33 26.47
CA SER A 244 -0.17 21.13 27.27
C SER A 244 -0.89 21.27 28.61
N VAL A 245 -2.16 20.86 28.66
CA VAL A 245 -2.79 20.50 29.94
C VAL A 245 -2.28 19.09 30.27
N ARG A 246 -1.22 19.01 31.09
CA ARG A 246 -0.82 17.75 31.73
C ARG A 246 -1.98 17.30 32.62
N ALA A 247 -2.77 16.34 32.16
CA ALA A 247 -3.66 15.60 33.03
C ALA A 247 -2.79 14.69 33.90
N GLU A 248 -2.72 14.98 35.20
CA GLU A 248 -2.17 14.05 36.19
C GLU A 248 -3.04 12.78 36.20
N VAL A 249 -2.50 11.69 35.66
CA VAL A 249 -3.14 10.38 35.71
C VAL A 249 -2.91 9.80 37.11
N VAL A 250 -3.93 9.86 37.96
CA VAL A 250 -3.94 9.19 39.26
C VAL A 250 -4.04 7.68 39.02
N PRO A 251 -3.15 6.84 39.60
CA PRO A 251 -3.21 5.41 39.40
C PRO A 251 -4.46 4.81 40.05
N VAL A 252 -5.28 4.13 39.25
CA VAL A 252 -6.50 3.43 39.69
C VAL A 252 -6.12 2.25 40.61
N GLN A 253 -6.71 2.21 41.80
CA GLN A 253 -6.51 1.11 42.76
C GLN A 253 -7.04 -0.21 42.18
N SER A 254 -6.24 -1.27 42.36
CA SER A 254 -6.39 -2.61 41.78
C SER A 254 -7.66 -3.40 42.18
N GLY A 255 -8.56 -2.82 42.99
CA GLY A 255 -9.77 -3.47 43.51
C GLY A 255 -11.04 -3.37 42.64
N ASP A 256 -11.16 -2.35 41.78
CA ASP A 256 -12.40 -2.10 41.02
C ASP A 256 -12.52 -2.91 39.72
N PHE A 257 -11.40 -3.42 39.20
CA PHE A 257 -11.34 -4.23 37.97
C PHE A 257 -12.09 -5.56 38.03
N ALA A 258 -12.42 -6.05 39.23
CA ALA A 258 -13.06 -7.35 39.43
C ALA A 258 -14.59 -7.31 39.34
N LYS A 259 -15.22 -6.12 39.43
CA LYS A 259 -16.67 -5.98 39.51
C LYS A 259 -17.36 -5.64 38.19
N ILE A 260 -16.62 -5.07 37.24
CA ILE A 260 -17.17 -4.60 35.97
C ILE A 260 -17.06 -5.68 34.91
N SER A 261 -18.20 -5.99 34.29
CA SER A 261 -18.35 -6.95 33.21
C SER A 261 -18.06 -6.31 31.85
N THR A 262 -17.55 -7.08 30.91
CA THR A 262 -17.39 -6.69 29.50
C THR A 262 -18.75 -6.32 28.88
N GLN A 263 -19.82 -7.01 29.27
CA GLN A 263 -21.18 -6.71 28.85
C GLN A 263 -21.62 -5.29 29.25
N GLN A 264 -21.30 -4.84 30.47
CA GLN A 264 -21.57 -3.48 30.93
C GLN A 264 -20.80 -2.46 30.07
N VAL A 265 -19.49 -2.67 29.87
CA VAL A 265 -18.66 -1.77 29.04
C VAL A 265 -19.20 -1.66 27.62
N LEU A 266 -19.57 -2.78 26.99
CA LEU A 266 -20.16 -2.77 25.65
C LEU A 266 -21.50 -2.01 25.61
N SER A 267 -22.35 -2.20 26.61
CA SER A 267 -23.64 -1.51 26.68
C SER A 267 -23.46 0.01 26.84
N GLU A 268 -22.45 0.45 27.60
CA GLU A 268 -22.12 1.88 27.71
C GLU A 268 -21.56 2.46 26.42
N ILE A 269 -20.68 1.72 25.73
CA ILE A 269 -20.15 2.13 24.43
C ILE A 269 -21.29 2.25 23.41
N GLU A 270 -22.19 1.27 23.35
CA GLU A 270 -23.36 1.28 22.47
C GLU A 270 -24.26 2.50 22.75
N ALA A 271 -24.53 2.78 24.02
CA ALA A 271 -25.32 3.94 24.44
C ALA A 271 -24.62 5.27 24.10
N GLU A 272 -23.30 5.38 24.31
CA GLU A 272 -22.53 6.58 24.00
C GLU A 272 -22.47 6.86 22.50
N ILE A 273 -22.32 5.81 21.68
CA ILE A 273 -22.36 5.91 20.21
C ILE A 273 -23.74 6.38 19.75
N ALA A 274 -24.81 5.82 20.34
CA ALA A 274 -26.19 6.23 20.05
C ALA A 274 -26.46 7.69 20.48
N LEU A 275 -25.97 8.12 21.64
CA LEU A 275 -26.09 9.51 22.12
C LEU A 275 -25.39 10.52 21.20
N ARG A 276 -24.31 10.10 20.54
CA ARG A 276 -23.60 10.90 19.53
C ARG A 276 -24.32 10.91 18.17
N GLY A 277 -25.49 10.28 18.06
CA GLY A 277 -26.34 10.27 16.87
C GLY A 277 -25.98 9.22 15.82
N PHE A 278 -25.19 8.20 16.18
CA PHE A 278 -24.80 7.13 15.25
C PHE A 278 -25.50 5.82 15.60
N THR A 279 -26.13 5.21 14.59
CA THR A 279 -26.75 3.89 14.69
C THR A 279 -25.99 2.90 13.81
N TYR A 280 -25.73 1.72 14.37
CA TYR A 280 -25.09 0.62 13.66
C TYR A 280 -25.97 -0.61 13.79
N ALA A 281 -25.88 -1.52 12.81
CA ALA A 281 -26.63 -2.76 12.84
C ALA A 281 -26.36 -3.54 14.14
N PRO A 282 -27.36 -4.30 14.65
CA PRO A 282 -27.19 -5.13 15.82
C PRO A 282 -25.94 -6.01 15.68
N LEU A 283 -25.10 -6.02 16.71
CA LEU A 283 -23.84 -6.77 16.81
C LEU A 283 -22.63 -6.19 16.07
N THR A 284 -22.76 -5.16 15.22
CA THR A 284 -21.58 -4.62 14.51
C THR A 284 -20.51 -4.11 15.49
N ILE A 285 -20.92 -3.31 16.49
CA ILE A 285 -20.02 -2.77 17.52
C ILE A 285 -19.38 -3.90 18.34
N ARG A 286 -20.21 -4.85 18.83
CA ARG A 286 -19.73 -5.99 19.64
C ARG A 286 -18.79 -6.89 18.85
N SER A 287 -19.15 -7.21 17.61
CA SER A 287 -18.32 -8.01 16.72
C SER A 287 -16.98 -7.32 16.43
N TYR A 288 -16.99 -6.01 16.21
CA TYR A 288 -15.76 -5.23 15.98
C TYR A 288 -14.87 -5.22 17.22
N PHE A 289 -15.44 -5.00 18.40
CA PHE A 289 -14.75 -5.07 19.69
C PHE A 289 -14.11 -6.46 19.91
N ILE A 290 -14.87 -7.54 19.74
CA ILE A 290 -14.38 -8.91 19.93
C ILE A 290 -13.34 -9.28 18.86
N ALA A 291 -13.51 -8.81 17.62
CA ALA A 291 -12.56 -9.02 16.54
C ALA A 291 -11.18 -8.45 16.89
N LEU A 292 -11.12 -7.21 17.38
CA LEU A 292 -9.89 -6.54 17.82
C LEU A 292 -9.22 -7.25 19.01
N GLN A 293 -10.00 -7.76 19.97
CA GLN A 293 -9.47 -8.57 21.06
C GLN A 293 -8.84 -9.87 20.55
N SER A 294 -9.51 -10.54 19.62
CA SER A 294 -9.11 -11.86 19.10
C SER A 294 -7.89 -11.79 18.19
N LYS A 295 -7.79 -10.71 17.41
CA LYS A 295 -6.65 -10.36 16.59
C LYS A 295 -6.58 -8.84 16.44
N PRO A 296 -5.44 -8.19 16.72
CA PRO A 296 -5.35 -6.73 16.73
C PRO A 296 -5.32 -6.11 15.32
N PHE A 297 -6.02 -6.71 14.36
CA PHE A 297 -6.20 -6.19 13.01
C PHE A 297 -7.57 -6.59 12.45
N ALA A 298 -8.39 -5.57 12.14
CA ALA A 298 -9.71 -5.73 11.56
C ALA A 298 -9.85 -4.88 10.29
N LEU A 299 -10.62 -5.38 9.33
CA LEU A 299 -10.97 -4.70 8.09
C LEU A 299 -12.47 -4.42 8.09
N LEU A 300 -12.85 -3.23 7.65
CA LEU A 300 -14.23 -2.78 7.55
C LEU A 300 -14.52 -2.54 6.08
N SER A 301 -15.33 -3.38 5.45
CA SER A 301 -15.69 -3.24 4.03
C SER A 301 -17.14 -2.82 3.84
N GLY A 302 -17.41 -1.99 2.86
CA GLY A 302 -18.77 -1.56 2.51
C GLY A 302 -18.77 -0.37 1.57
N LEU A 303 -19.95 0.08 1.17
CA LEU A 303 -20.11 1.27 0.32
C LEU A 303 -19.56 2.52 1.01
N SER A 304 -19.17 3.53 0.22
CA SER A 304 -18.83 4.84 0.76
C SER A 304 -20.00 5.43 1.56
N GLY A 305 -19.69 6.20 2.61
CA GLY A 305 -20.70 6.82 3.47
C GLY A 305 -21.39 5.90 4.50
N THR A 306 -21.04 4.62 4.59
CA THR A 306 -21.63 3.66 5.56
C THR A 306 -21.11 3.77 7.00
N GLY A 307 -20.29 4.78 7.29
CA GLY A 307 -19.80 5.06 8.64
C GLY A 307 -18.65 4.15 9.13
N LYS A 308 -17.91 3.51 8.22
CA LYS A 308 -16.79 2.58 8.52
C LYS A 308 -15.69 3.26 9.33
N THR A 309 -15.11 4.34 8.79
CA THR A 309 -14.06 5.15 9.46
C THR A 309 -14.60 5.76 10.75
N ARG A 310 -15.88 6.14 10.75
CA ARG A 310 -16.52 6.72 11.93
C ARG A 310 -16.63 5.71 13.07
N LEU A 311 -16.96 4.44 12.79
CA LEU A 311 -17.03 3.40 13.82
C LEU A 311 -15.69 3.21 14.53
N THR A 312 -14.58 3.26 13.80
CA THR A 312 -13.23 3.09 14.39
C THR A 312 -12.91 4.24 15.35
N SER A 313 -13.20 5.49 14.95
CA SER A 313 -13.02 6.66 15.82
C SER A 313 -13.95 6.63 17.04
N LEU A 314 -15.23 6.31 16.85
CA LEU A 314 -16.23 6.30 17.92
C LEU A 314 -15.94 5.23 18.97
N LEU A 315 -15.54 4.02 18.55
CA LEU A 315 -15.15 2.97 19.48
C LEU A 315 -13.91 3.37 20.28
N ALA A 316 -12.89 3.91 19.60
CA ALA A 316 -11.66 4.35 20.25
C ALA A 316 -11.95 5.45 21.28
N GLU A 317 -12.68 6.49 20.90
CA GLU A 317 -13.06 7.59 21.80
C GLU A 317 -13.92 7.13 22.97
N ALA A 318 -14.90 6.23 22.76
CA ALA A 318 -15.71 5.69 23.84
C ALA A 318 -14.89 4.83 24.81
N LEU A 319 -13.86 4.13 24.32
CA LEU A 319 -12.95 3.34 25.16
C LEU A 319 -11.96 4.22 25.92
N THR A 320 -11.30 5.16 25.24
CA THR A 320 -10.13 5.88 25.77
C THR A 320 -10.47 7.23 26.39
N GLY A 321 -11.54 7.88 25.94
CA GLY A 321 -11.84 9.27 26.28
C GLY A 321 -10.81 10.28 25.77
N ASN A 322 -9.85 9.84 24.95
CA ASN A 322 -8.70 10.61 24.54
C ASN A 322 -8.43 10.44 23.04
N THR A 323 -8.50 11.55 22.31
CA THR A 323 -8.28 11.61 20.87
C THR A 323 -6.84 11.31 20.47
N GLU A 324 -5.86 11.51 21.36
CA GLU A 324 -4.44 11.22 21.09
C GLU A 324 -4.12 9.71 21.03
N GLN A 325 -5.04 8.86 21.51
CA GLN A 325 -4.97 7.41 21.45
C GLN A 325 -5.62 6.82 20.20
N TYR A 326 -6.08 7.67 19.28
CA TYR A 326 -6.59 7.31 17.98
C TYR A 326 -5.81 8.05 16.89
N LEU A 327 -5.39 7.34 15.85
CA LEU A 327 -4.78 7.93 14.67
C LEU A 327 -5.53 7.47 13.43
N ASN A 328 -6.15 8.41 12.71
CA ASN A 328 -6.62 8.16 11.35
C ASN A 328 -5.52 8.53 10.34
N LEU A 329 -5.14 7.57 9.51
CA LEU A 329 -4.09 7.73 8.52
C LEU A 329 -4.65 7.41 7.13
N PRO A 330 -4.97 8.43 6.31
CA PRO A 330 -5.50 8.22 4.97
C PRO A 330 -4.41 7.66 4.05
N VAL A 331 -4.67 6.50 3.47
CA VAL A 331 -3.77 5.86 2.51
C VAL A 331 -3.82 6.61 1.20
N ARG A 332 -2.67 6.71 0.51
CA ARG A 332 -2.57 7.38 -0.78
C ARG A 332 -2.20 6.38 -1.87
N PRO A 333 -2.63 6.61 -3.13
CA PRO A 333 -2.37 5.67 -4.23
C PRO A 333 -0.88 5.53 -4.59
N ASP A 334 -0.03 6.47 -4.17
CA ASP A 334 1.42 6.44 -4.39
C ASP A 334 2.20 5.59 -3.37
N TRP A 335 1.51 4.95 -2.41
CA TRP A 335 2.14 4.10 -1.38
C TRP A 335 2.58 2.75 -1.94
N ASN A 336 3.79 2.72 -2.50
CA ASN A 336 4.37 1.54 -3.15
C ASN A 336 5.38 0.76 -2.30
N ASP A 337 5.77 1.27 -1.13
CA ASP A 337 6.68 0.63 -0.18
C ASP A 337 6.34 1.05 1.26
N SER A 338 7.08 0.57 2.26
CA SER A 338 6.82 0.86 3.67
C SER A 338 7.23 2.26 4.12
N THR A 339 7.86 3.08 3.28
CA THR A 339 8.35 4.43 3.60
C THR A 339 7.27 5.37 4.15
N PRO A 340 6.03 5.42 3.62
CA PRO A 340 5.00 6.32 4.13
C PRO A 340 4.56 6.00 5.56
N ILE A 341 4.74 4.75 6.00
CA ILE A 341 4.41 4.30 7.36
C ILE A 341 5.64 4.28 8.25
N LEU A 342 6.76 3.74 7.78
CA LEU A 342 7.99 3.51 8.57
C LEU A 342 9.06 4.57 8.32
N GLY A 343 8.78 5.64 7.60
CA GLY A 343 9.72 6.74 7.38
C GLY A 343 10.94 6.34 6.54
N TYR A 344 11.87 7.29 6.42
CA TYR A 344 13.11 7.10 5.66
C TYR A 344 14.24 7.95 6.25
N VAL A 345 15.48 7.65 5.85
CA VAL A 345 16.63 8.51 6.15
C VAL A 345 16.80 9.53 5.03
N ASN A 346 16.63 10.81 5.34
CA ASN A 346 16.98 11.90 4.43
C ASN A 346 18.48 12.24 4.59
N TYR A 347 19.30 11.71 3.70
CA TYR A 347 20.76 11.93 3.69
C TYR A 347 21.19 13.37 3.39
N LEU A 348 20.32 14.19 2.82
CA LEU A 348 20.61 15.60 2.49
C LEU A 348 20.33 16.54 3.67
N ALA A 349 19.53 16.10 4.64
CA ALA A 349 19.23 16.85 5.86
C ALA A 349 20.30 16.65 6.95
N GLY A 350 20.41 17.58 7.90
CA GLY A 350 21.36 17.49 9.02
C GLY A 350 22.82 17.67 8.63
N GLY A 351 23.11 18.49 7.60
CA GLY A 351 24.48 18.78 7.17
C GLY A 351 25.20 17.60 6.49
N GLY A 352 24.45 16.65 5.92
CA GLY A 352 24.98 15.46 5.24
C GLY A 352 25.07 14.20 6.11
N THR A 353 24.81 14.30 7.42
CA THR A 353 24.86 13.17 8.37
C THR A 353 23.66 12.21 8.27
N GLY A 354 22.63 12.63 7.54
CA GLY A 354 21.39 11.90 7.39
C GLY A 354 20.48 12.08 8.59
N ARG A 355 19.29 12.63 8.35
CA ARG A 355 18.23 12.75 9.36
C ARG A 355 17.13 11.76 9.06
N TYR A 356 16.80 10.93 10.02
CA TYR A 356 15.62 10.08 9.91
C TYR A 356 14.34 10.93 9.99
N VAL A 357 13.47 10.76 9.01
CA VAL A 357 12.17 11.42 8.91
C VAL A 357 11.12 10.45 9.43
N ALA A 358 10.76 10.63 10.70
CA ALA A 358 9.70 9.86 11.33
C ALA A 358 8.32 10.25 10.77
N THR A 359 7.41 9.28 10.71
CA THR A 359 6.03 9.47 10.23
C THR A 359 5.09 9.69 11.41
N PRO A 360 3.85 10.17 11.17
CA PRO A 360 2.82 10.23 12.20
C PRO A 360 2.60 8.88 12.88
N PHE A 361 2.66 7.78 12.12
CA PHE A 361 2.55 6.43 12.66
C PHE A 361 3.67 6.09 13.64
N LEU A 362 4.94 6.39 13.32
CA LEU A 362 6.05 6.09 14.23
C LEU A 362 6.00 6.90 15.53
N ASN A 363 5.58 8.16 15.45
CA ASN A 363 5.35 8.97 16.65
C ASN A 363 4.20 8.40 17.50
N PHE A 364 3.15 7.90 16.85
CA PHE A 364 2.04 7.23 17.53
C PHE A 364 2.47 5.89 18.17
N LEU A 365 3.28 5.10 17.46
CA LEU A 365 3.83 3.84 17.93
C LEU A 365 4.76 4.02 19.14
N ALA A 366 5.62 5.05 19.12
CA ALA A 366 6.47 5.41 20.26
C ALA A 366 5.64 5.75 21.51
N ARG A 367 4.59 6.56 21.36
CA ARG A 367 3.66 6.86 22.48
C ARG A 367 2.94 5.63 22.99
N ALA A 368 2.54 4.71 22.10
CA ALA A 368 1.90 3.46 22.48
C ALA A 368 2.85 2.56 23.29
N LEU A 369 4.13 2.48 22.90
CA LEU A 369 5.17 1.76 23.63
C LEU A 369 5.43 2.36 25.02
N GLU A 370 5.54 3.68 25.13
CA GLU A 370 5.74 4.38 26.41
C GLU A 370 4.59 4.14 27.40
N ASN A 371 3.36 3.98 26.89
CA ASN A 371 2.15 3.82 27.71
C ASN A 371 1.63 2.37 27.81
N ASP A 372 2.40 1.38 27.34
CA ASP A 372 2.02 -0.03 27.44
C ASP A 372 1.86 -0.47 28.91
N ALA A 373 2.77 -0.03 29.78
CA ALA A 373 2.73 -0.29 31.22
C ALA A 373 1.45 0.25 31.90
N ASN A 374 0.88 1.33 31.36
CA ASN A 374 -0.31 1.99 31.90
C ASN A 374 -1.63 1.38 31.40
N ARG A 375 -1.56 0.30 30.59
CA ARG A 375 -2.73 -0.32 29.95
C ARG A 375 -3.57 0.68 29.13
N ALA A 376 -2.92 1.65 28.51
CA ALA A 376 -3.54 2.58 27.59
C ALA A 376 -3.69 1.90 26.22
N ALA A 377 -4.91 1.79 25.69
CA ALA A 377 -5.14 1.20 24.37
C ALA A 377 -4.94 2.25 23.25
N TYR A 378 -4.31 1.86 22.14
CA TYR A 378 -4.05 2.72 20.99
C TYR A 378 -4.68 2.13 19.73
N PHE A 379 -5.32 2.97 18.92
CA PHE A 379 -6.07 2.55 17.74
C PHE A 379 -5.58 3.29 16.49
N LEU A 380 -5.07 2.55 15.50
CA LEU A 380 -4.73 3.07 14.18
C LEU A 380 -5.82 2.69 13.18
N CYS A 381 -6.35 3.67 12.46
CA CYS A 381 -7.22 3.46 11.30
C CYS A 381 -6.48 3.85 10.02
N LEU A 382 -6.29 2.88 9.11
CA LEU A 382 -5.82 3.11 7.74
C LEU A 382 -7.06 3.35 6.88
N ASP A 383 -7.29 4.62 6.53
CA ASP A 383 -8.47 5.00 5.75
C ASP A 383 -8.25 4.70 4.27
N GLU A 384 -9.25 4.08 3.64
CA GLU A 384 -9.22 3.64 2.24
C GLU A 384 -7.98 2.78 1.93
N MET A 385 -7.80 1.76 2.78
CA MET A 385 -6.60 0.91 2.82
C MET A 385 -6.30 0.26 1.45
N ASN A 386 -7.32 0.04 0.62
CA ASN A 386 -7.26 -0.55 -0.72
C ASN A 386 -6.91 0.44 -1.86
N LEU A 387 -6.68 1.73 -1.58
CA LEU A 387 -6.20 2.68 -2.59
C LEU A 387 -4.79 2.34 -3.12
N ALA A 388 -3.99 1.66 -2.31
CA ALA A 388 -2.70 1.13 -2.70
C ALA A 388 -2.61 -0.36 -2.35
N ARG A 389 -1.61 -1.06 -2.90
CA ARG A 389 -1.38 -2.47 -2.58
C ARG A 389 -0.93 -2.62 -1.13
N VAL A 390 -1.84 -3.05 -0.27
CA VAL A 390 -1.62 -3.23 1.18
C VAL A 390 -0.36 -4.03 1.48
N GLU A 391 -0.10 -5.06 0.69
CA GLU A 391 1.04 -5.96 0.88
C GLU A 391 2.40 -5.31 0.64
N TYR A 392 2.45 -4.11 0.07
CA TYR A 392 3.70 -3.39 -0.19
C TYR A 392 4.02 -2.45 0.96
N TYR A 393 3.11 -1.54 1.28
CA TYR A 393 3.38 -0.53 2.30
C TYR A 393 3.19 -1.04 3.73
N PHE A 394 2.36 -2.08 3.92
CA PHE A 394 2.06 -2.65 5.24
C PHE A 394 2.80 -3.97 5.50
N ALA A 395 3.68 -4.39 4.59
CA ALA A 395 4.33 -5.71 4.62
C ALA A 395 5.10 -5.97 5.93
N GLU A 396 5.91 -5.01 6.37
CA GLU A 396 6.72 -5.11 7.59
C GLU A 396 5.86 -5.27 8.84
N ILE A 397 4.73 -4.55 8.92
CA ILE A 397 3.79 -4.67 10.04
C ILE A 397 3.08 -6.02 10.01
N LEU A 398 2.61 -6.46 8.84
CA LEU A 398 2.01 -7.79 8.67
C LEU A 398 2.98 -8.91 9.05
N SER A 399 4.27 -8.74 8.76
CA SER A 399 5.34 -9.68 9.14
C SER A 399 5.58 -9.66 10.65
N ALA A 400 5.76 -8.48 11.25
CA ALA A 400 5.97 -8.33 12.69
C ALA A 400 4.82 -8.94 13.50
N MET A 401 3.57 -8.77 13.06
CA MET A 401 2.38 -9.38 13.68
C MET A 401 2.38 -10.92 13.72
N GLU A 402 3.22 -11.59 12.93
CA GLU A 402 3.36 -13.06 12.92
C GLU A 402 4.46 -13.56 13.86
N THR A 403 5.35 -12.68 14.27
CA THR A 403 6.46 -13.02 15.17
C THR A 403 6.03 -12.80 16.62
N GLU A 404 6.52 -13.64 17.53
CA GLU A 404 6.24 -13.45 18.97
C GLU A 404 6.80 -12.13 19.52
N LYS A 405 7.89 -11.64 18.92
CA LYS A 405 8.57 -10.41 19.35
C LYS A 405 7.96 -9.13 18.76
N GLY A 406 7.21 -9.23 17.66
CA GLY A 406 6.63 -8.07 17.00
C GLY A 406 7.65 -7.05 16.48
N GLU A 407 8.87 -7.46 16.11
CA GLU A 407 9.94 -6.52 15.75
C GLU A 407 9.75 -5.95 14.33
N LEU A 408 9.78 -4.62 14.23
CA LEU A 408 9.80 -3.83 12.99
C LEU A 408 11.22 -3.32 12.76
N LEU A 409 11.78 -3.57 11.58
CA LEU A 409 13.06 -3.00 11.18
C LEU A 409 12.85 -1.68 10.43
N LEU A 410 13.38 -0.59 10.97
CA LEU A 410 13.31 0.74 10.37
C LEU A 410 14.44 0.93 9.36
N SER A 411 14.26 1.85 8.41
CA SER A 411 15.24 2.11 7.34
C SER A 411 16.60 2.62 7.86
N ASN A 412 16.65 3.12 9.09
CA ASN A 412 17.88 3.55 9.77
C ASN A 412 18.62 2.38 10.48
N GLY A 413 18.08 1.16 10.39
CA GLY A 413 18.61 -0.05 11.03
C GLY A 413 18.21 -0.24 12.50
N GLN A 414 17.37 0.63 13.05
CA GLN A 414 16.81 0.44 14.39
C GLN A 414 15.65 -0.55 14.36
N ALA A 415 15.50 -1.34 15.42
CA ALA A 415 14.35 -2.19 15.63
C ALA A 415 13.37 -1.54 16.61
N MET A 416 12.08 -1.63 16.33
CA MET A 416 11.00 -1.17 17.21
C MET A 416 9.97 -2.30 17.36
N SER A 417 9.50 -2.59 18.57
CA SER A 417 8.50 -3.64 18.77
C SER A 417 7.08 -3.07 18.59
N LEU A 418 6.17 -3.87 18.02
CA LEU A 418 4.75 -3.61 18.03
C LEU A 418 4.18 -3.87 19.43
N PRO A 419 3.67 -2.83 20.13
CA PRO A 419 3.21 -3.01 21.49
C PRO A 419 1.84 -3.72 21.50
N PRO A 420 1.57 -4.55 22.53
CA PRO A 420 0.37 -5.39 22.57
C PRO A 420 -0.94 -4.61 22.79
N ASN A 421 -0.83 -3.32 23.13
CA ASN A 421 -1.91 -2.36 23.29
C ASN A 421 -2.27 -1.58 22.01
N LEU A 422 -1.59 -1.84 20.88
CA LEU A 422 -1.87 -1.22 19.58
C LEU A 422 -2.80 -2.11 18.73
N PHE A 423 -3.86 -1.50 18.19
CA PHE A 423 -4.88 -2.16 17.38
C PHE A 423 -5.00 -1.47 16.02
N PHE A 424 -5.03 -2.29 14.96
CA PHE A 424 -5.11 -1.82 13.59
C PHE A 424 -6.52 -2.00 13.02
N SER A 425 -6.99 -1.02 12.28
CA SER A 425 -8.22 -1.09 11.49
C SER A 425 -7.96 -0.56 10.09
N GLY A 426 -8.51 -1.22 9.06
CA GLY A 426 -8.46 -0.73 7.68
C GLY A 426 -9.86 -0.58 7.12
N THR A 427 -10.18 0.55 6.51
CA THR A 427 -11.46 0.75 5.82
C THR A 427 -11.30 0.45 4.34
N LEU A 428 -12.30 -0.23 3.76
CA LEU A 428 -12.30 -0.66 2.37
C LEU A 428 -13.56 -0.15 1.67
N ASN A 429 -13.38 0.56 0.58
CA ASN A 429 -14.47 1.01 -0.30
C ASN A 429 -14.67 -0.02 -1.42
N LEU A 430 -15.89 -0.53 -1.56
CA LEU A 430 -16.26 -1.59 -2.52
C LEU A 430 -16.76 -1.04 -3.87
N ASP A 431 -16.94 0.27 -3.96
CA ASP A 431 -17.58 1.00 -5.05
C ASP A 431 -16.59 1.63 -6.05
N GLU A 432 -15.31 1.76 -5.69
CA GLU A 432 -14.28 2.38 -6.53
C GLU A 432 -13.27 1.34 -7.05
N SER A 433 -12.74 1.56 -8.27
CA SER A 433 -11.76 0.68 -8.94
C SER A 433 -10.42 0.66 -8.18
N THR A 434 -10.38 -0.13 -7.11
CA THR A 434 -9.30 -0.21 -6.12
C THR A 434 -8.58 -1.55 -6.21
N HIS A 435 -7.47 -1.70 -5.49
CA HIS A 435 -6.72 -2.95 -5.47
C HIS A 435 -7.43 -4.00 -4.61
N SER A 436 -7.73 -5.17 -5.19
CA SER A 436 -8.21 -6.33 -4.44
C SER A 436 -7.19 -6.74 -3.39
N LEU A 437 -7.64 -7.03 -2.16
CA LEU A 437 -6.76 -7.52 -1.10
C LEU A 437 -6.25 -8.93 -1.41
N SER A 438 -4.96 -9.17 -1.14
CA SER A 438 -4.43 -10.53 -1.25
C SER A 438 -4.91 -11.43 -0.11
N ARG A 439 -4.87 -12.75 -0.34
CA ARG A 439 -5.10 -13.75 0.71
C ARG A 439 -4.19 -13.55 1.92
N LYS A 440 -2.94 -13.09 1.72
CA LYS A 440 -1.98 -12.83 2.80
C LYS A 440 -2.48 -11.76 3.77
N THR A 441 -3.17 -10.74 3.27
CA THR A 441 -3.75 -9.68 4.09
C THR A 441 -5.05 -10.15 4.75
N LEU A 442 -5.92 -10.84 4.01
CA LEU A 442 -7.19 -11.37 4.53
C LEU A 442 -6.98 -12.43 5.63
N ASP A 443 -5.97 -13.29 5.49
CA ASP A 443 -5.57 -14.24 6.54
C ASP A 443 -5.19 -13.51 7.84
N ARG A 444 -4.69 -12.28 7.72
CA ARG A 444 -4.16 -11.47 8.81
C ARG A 444 -5.21 -10.59 9.51
N ALA A 445 -6.42 -10.44 8.98
CA ALA A 445 -7.45 -9.57 9.55
C ALA A 445 -8.84 -10.21 9.66
N ASN A 446 -9.67 -9.76 10.60
CA ASN A 446 -11.11 -10.05 10.57
C ASN A 446 -11.82 -9.10 9.62
N LEU A 447 -12.61 -9.59 8.66
CA LEU A 447 -13.33 -8.74 7.71
C LEU A 447 -14.79 -8.52 8.13
N LEU A 448 -15.14 -7.31 8.56
CA LEU A 448 -16.50 -6.91 8.90
C LEU A 448 -17.15 -6.18 7.72
N SER A 449 -18.25 -6.73 7.21
CA SER A 449 -18.96 -6.18 6.06
C SER A 449 -20.18 -5.33 6.48
N PHE A 450 -20.24 -4.10 5.96
CA PHE A 450 -21.31 -3.12 6.10
C PHE A 450 -22.20 -3.19 4.87
N ALA A 451 -23.16 -4.13 4.89
CA ALA A 451 -24.00 -4.42 3.73
C ALA A 451 -25.36 -3.69 3.74
N SER A 452 -25.80 -3.16 4.88
CA SER A 452 -27.08 -2.48 5.03
C SER A 452 -26.97 -1.40 6.11
N VAL A 453 -27.21 -0.15 5.73
CA VAL A 453 -27.44 0.96 6.67
C VAL A 453 -28.94 1.12 6.80
N ASP A 454 -29.47 1.02 8.02
CA ASP A 454 -30.86 1.34 8.25
C ASP A 454 -31.01 2.87 8.37
N LEU A 455 -31.61 3.48 7.35
CA LEU A 455 -31.85 4.93 7.30
C LEU A 455 -33.08 5.37 8.12
N ARG A 456 -33.84 4.41 8.67
CA ARG A 456 -35.10 4.67 9.37
C ARG A 456 -34.91 4.88 10.87
N ASP A 457 -33.70 4.62 11.37
CA ASP A 457 -33.48 4.45 12.79
C ASP A 457 -33.03 5.76 13.46
N ASN A 458 -33.97 6.40 14.16
CA ASN A 458 -33.72 7.50 15.09
C ASN A 458 -33.50 6.89 16.46
N ALA A 459 -32.24 6.68 16.85
CA ALA A 459 -31.92 6.21 18.20
C ALA A 459 -32.62 7.10 19.23
N THR A 460 -33.51 6.51 20.03
CA THR A 460 -34.07 7.20 21.19
C THR A 460 -33.06 7.02 22.31
N PRO A 461 -32.44 8.09 22.83
CA PRO A 461 -31.45 7.95 23.89
C PRO A 461 -32.12 7.40 25.15
N SER A 462 -31.82 6.14 25.49
CA SER A 462 -32.04 5.64 26.85
C SER A 462 -31.01 6.30 27.79
N GLN A 463 -31.44 6.51 29.04
CA GLN A 463 -30.74 7.29 30.08
C GLN A 463 -29.22 7.08 30.11
N LEU A 464 -28.48 8.13 30.47
CA LEU A 464 -27.03 8.06 30.72
C LEU A 464 -26.70 6.83 31.57
N PRO A 465 -25.92 5.86 31.04
CA PRO A 465 -25.41 4.78 31.86
C PRO A 465 -24.52 5.31 32.97
N SER A 466 -24.29 4.48 33.99
CA SER A 466 -23.20 4.65 34.96
C SER A 466 -21.91 5.11 34.27
N VAL A 467 -21.14 6.00 34.89
CA VAL A 467 -19.90 6.48 34.30
C VAL A 467 -18.79 5.47 34.62
N ILE A 468 -18.67 4.37 33.87
CA ILE A 468 -17.42 3.58 33.93
C ILE A 468 -16.32 4.46 33.36
N SER A 469 -15.28 4.71 34.17
CA SER A 469 -14.15 5.54 33.72
C SER A 469 -13.45 4.92 32.51
N HIS A 470 -12.88 5.76 31.65
CA HIS A 470 -12.20 5.29 30.43
C HIS A 470 -11.00 4.37 30.75
N GLU A 471 -10.33 4.56 31.89
CA GLU A 471 -9.25 3.68 32.35
C GLU A 471 -9.78 2.27 32.64
N LEU A 472 -10.95 2.16 33.27
CA LEU A 472 -11.60 0.88 33.55
C LEU A 472 -12.08 0.22 32.25
N ARG A 473 -12.66 0.98 31.32
CA ARG A 473 -13.06 0.47 29.99
C ARG A 473 -11.88 -0.12 29.24
N GLN A 474 -10.76 0.60 29.19
CA GLN A 474 -9.52 0.13 28.56
C GLN A 474 -8.94 -1.11 29.25
N ALA A 475 -8.93 -1.14 30.57
CA ALA A 475 -8.43 -2.30 31.31
C ALA A 475 -9.31 -3.55 31.11
N VAL A 476 -10.63 -3.41 31.02
CA VAL A 476 -11.53 -4.52 30.67
C VAL A 476 -11.26 -4.98 29.24
N PHE A 477 -11.17 -4.05 28.28
CA PHE A 477 -10.88 -4.36 26.88
C PHE A 477 -9.56 -5.12 26.69
N LEU A 478 -8.47 -4.62 27.30
CA LEU A 478 -7.14 -5.25 27.21
C LEU A 478 -7.03 -6.53 28.04
N GLY A 479 -7.72 -6.59 29.18
CA GLY A 479 -7.66 -7.71 30.13
C GLY A 479 -8.52 -8.92 29.75
N ALA A 480 -9.62 -8.73 29.01
CA ALA A 480 -10.48 -9.81 28.55
C ALA A 480 -9.91 -10.60 27.34
N LYS A 481 -8.77 -10.16 26.81
CA LYS A 481 -8.10 -10.74 25.64
C LYS A 481 -7.51 -12.12 25.96
N VAL A 482 -8.15 -13.19 25.47
CA VAL A 482 -7.56 -14.52 25.40
C VAL A 482 -6.41 -14.48 24.38
N LYS A 483 -5.18 -14.69 24.86
CA LYS A 483 -3.96 -14.53 24.04
C LYS A 483 -3.52 -15.83 23.36
N SER A 484 -3.81 -16.98 23.95
CA SER A 484 -3.36 -18.29 23.44
C SER A 484 -4.51 -19.23 23.12
N VAL A 485 -4.24 -20.19 22.22
CA VAL A 485 -5.20 -21.23 21.84
C VAL A 485 -5.53 -22.13 23.03
N ALA A 486 -4.55 -22.42 23.89
CA ALA A 486 -4.77 -23.22 25.10
C ALA A 486 -5.76 -22.53 26.06
N GLN A 487 -5.65 -21.21 26.24
CA GLN A 487 -6.61 -20.44 27.04
C GLN A 487 -7.99 -20.41 26.37
N ALA A 488 -8.06 -20.29 25.04
CA ALA A 488 -9.33 -20.30 24.31
C ALA A 488 -10.07 -21.63 24.49
N ARG A 489 -9.35 -22.75 24.35
CA ARG A 489 -9.86 -24.11 24.58
C ARG A 489 -10.36 -24.30 26.01
N ALA A 490 -9.54 -23.95 26.99
CA ALA A 490 -9.93 -24.04 28.40
C ALA A 490 -11.19 -23.23 28.71
N ARG A 491 -11.31 -22.02 28.13
CA ARG A 491 -12.49 -21.17 28.30
C ARG A 491 -13.73 -21.80 27.65
N LEU A 492 -13.61 -22.24 26.39
CA LEU A 492 -14.71 -22.88 25.66
C LEU A 492 -15.19 -24.20 26.28
N GLY A 493 -14.28 -24.98 26.85
CA GLY A 493 -14.62 -26.20 27.59
C GLY A 493 -15.28 -25.94 28.95
N GLY A 494 -15.10 -24.75 29.52
CA GLY A 494 -15.73 -24.34 30.78
C GLY A 494 -17.11 -23.67 30.62
N ILE A 495 -17.47 -23.26 29.41
CA ILE A 495 -18.70 -22.51 29.11
C ILE A 495 -19.91 -23.45 29.08
N GLY A 496 -21.03 -23.03 29.68
CA GLY A 496 -22.28 -23.81 29.66
C GLY A 496 -22.29 -25.08 30.55
N GLY A 497 -21.24 -25.29 31.35
CA GLY A 497 -21.10 -26.45 32.24
C GLY A 497 -21.00 -27.79 31.49
N LYS A 498 -21.30 -28.92 32.16
CA LYS A 498 -21.24 -30.28 31.56
C LYS A 498 -22.17 -30.52 30.35
N ARG A 499 -23.03 -29.55 30.01
CA ARG A 499 -24.05 -29.68 28.97
C ARG A 499 -23.60 -29.19 27.60
N LEU A 500 -22.50 -28.44 27.51
CA LEU A 500 -22.01 -27.87 26.26
C LEU A 500 -20.48 -27.94 26.21
N ASP A 501 -19.95 -28.69 25.25
CA ASP A 501 -18.51 -28.71 24.95
C ASP A 501 -18.24 -27.75 23.80
N GLY A 502 -18.02 -26.47 24.14
CA GLY A 502 -17.88 -25.41 23.15
C GLY A 502 -16.66 -25.60 22.23
N GLU A 503 -15.56 -26.16 22.75
CA GLU A 503 -14.37 -26.45 21.94
C GLU A 503 -14.70 -27.50 20.89
N LYS A 504 -15.27 -28.63 21.32
CA LYS A 504 -15.60 -29.75 20.44
C LYS A 504 -16.58 -29.33 19.35
N ILE A 505 -17.65 -28.62 19.72
CA ILE A 505 -18.65 -28.12 18.76
C ILE A 505 -18.02 -27.23 17.69
N VAL A 506 -17.18 -26.26 18.09
CA VAL A 506 -16.54 -25.35 17.14
C VAL A 506 -15.58 -26.12 16.22
N ILE A 507 -14.78 -27.04 16.75
CA ILE A 507 -13.83 -27.83 15.96
C ILE A 507 -14.54 -28.75 14.98
N GLU A 508 -15.58 -29.48 15.40
CA GLU A 508 -16.36 -30.37 14.55
C GLU A 508 -17.00 -29.60 13.40
N ARG A 509 -17.69 -28.50 13.70
CA ARG A 509 -18.31 -27.64 12.68
C ARG A 509 -17.31 -27.02 11.72
N LEU A 510 -16.14 -26.57 12.20
CA LEU A 510 -15.08 -26.10 11.31
C LEU A 510 -14.53 -27.21 10.42
N SER A 511 -14.41 -28.42 10.94
CA SER A 511 -13.95 -29.58 10.17
C SER A 511 -14.93 -29.93 9.06
N GLU A 512 -16.24 -29.89 9.34
CA GLU A 512 -17.28 -30.08 8.32
C GLU A 512 -17.22 -29.01 7.23
N VAL A 513 -17.15 -27.73 7.63
CA VAL A 513 -17.03 -26.60 6.69
C VAL A 513 -15.75 -26.74 5.86
N ASN A 514 -14.61 -27.06 6.48
CA ASN A 514 -13.35 -27.21 5.76
C ASN A 514 -13.41 -28.38 4.75
N ALA A 515 -14.05 -29.50 5.11
CA ALA A 515 -14.22 -30.63 4.20
C ALA A 515 -15.08 -30.28 2.96
N ILE A 516 -16.05 -29.36 3.11
CA ILE A 516 -16.79 -28.81 1.97
C ILE A 516 -15.87 -27.96 1.09
N LEU A 517 -15.08 -27.06 1.70
CA LEU A 517 -14.21 -26.12 0.98
C LEU A 517 -12.99 -26.78 0.31
N GLU A 518 -12.46 -27.86 0.87
CA GLU A 518 -11.34 -28.61 0.29
C GLU A 518 -11.68 -29.20 -1.09
N ARG A 519 -12.95 -29.54 -1.34
CA ARG A 519 -13.42 -30.02 -2.65
C ARG A 519 -13.26 -28.97 -3.76
N GLY A 520 -13.32 -27.69 -3.39
CA GLY A 520 -13.15 -26.55 -4.31
C GLY A 520 -11.83 -25.82 -4.12
N GLU A 521 -10.77 -26.50 -3.63
CA GLU A 521 -9.42 -25.93 -3.44
C GLU A 521 -9.36 -24.64 -2.59
N THR A 522 -10.35 -24.43 -1.72
CA THR A 522 -10.48 -23.21 -0.88
C THR A 522 -10.46 -23.51 0.62
N GLY A 523 -9.93 -24.68 0.99
CA GLY A 523 -9.74 -25.09 2.39
C GLY A 523 -8.85 -24.15 3.20
N PHE A 524 -8.88 -24.29 4.52
CA PHE A 524 -8.12 -23.46 5.45
C PHE A 524 -7.34 -24.28 6.49
N GLY A 525 -6.17 -23.75 6.87
CA GLY A 525 -5.29 -24.39 7.86
C GLY A 525 -5.57 -24.02 9.31
N TYR A 526 -4.71 -24.52 10.20
CA TYR A 526 -4.80 -24.34 11.66
C TYR A 526 -4.91 -22.89 12.12
N ARG A 527 -4.32 -21.95 11.38
CA ARG A 527 -4.38 -20.51 11.71
C ARG A 527 -5.81 -20.00 11.80
N VAL A 528 -6.67 -20.40 10.85
CA VAL A 528 -8.07 -19.99 10.84
C VAL A 528 -8.79 -20.60 12.04
N ARG A 529 -8.63 -21.90 12.26
CA ARG A 529 -9.19 -22.59 13.43
C ARG A 529 -8.83 -21.88 14.73
N ASP A 530 -7.55 -21.56 14.91
CA ASP A 530 -7.04 -20.95 16.14
C ASP A 530 -7.59 -19.52 16.35
N GLU A 531 -7.81 -18.78 15.25
CA GLU A 531 -8.45 -17.46 15.30
C GLU A 531 -9.95 -17.54 15.61
N VAL A 532 -10.67 -18.49 15.00
CA VAL A 532 -12.08 -18.73 15.28
C VAL A 532 -12.29 -19.14 16.74
N LEU A 533 -11.44 -20.05 17.27
CA LEU A 533 -11.48 -20.45 18.68
C LEU A 533 -11.28 -19.25 19.62
N LYS A 534 -10.29 -18.39 19.33
CA LYS A 534 -10.05 -17.17 20.12
C LYS A 534 -11.25 -16.22 20.06
N PHE A 535 -11.86 -16.03 18.90
CA PHE A 535 -13.05 -15.19 18.76
C PHE A 535 -14.24 -15.74 19.53
N CYS A 536 -14.54 -17.03 19.37
CA CYS A 536 -15.58 -17.69 20.14
C CYS A 536 -15.33 -17.57 21.65
N ALA A 537 -14.09 -17.76 22.11
CA ALA A 537 -13.74 -17.62 23.53
C ALA A 537 -13.87 -16.16 24.04
N ASN A 538 -13.48 -15.17 23.25
CA ASN A 538 -13.60 -13.75 23.58
C ASN A 538 -15.04 -13.22 23.46
N SER A 539 -15.96 -13.99 22.84
CA SER A 539 -17.38 -13.64 22.78
C SER A 539 -18.14 -13.87 24.09
N PHE A 540 -17.46 -14.36 25.12
CA PHE A 540 -17.99 -14.55 26.46
C PHE A 540 -17.33 -13.60 27.44
N ASP A 541 -18.06 -13.21 28.47
CA ASP A 541 -17.54 -12.46 29.60
C ASP A 541 -16.87 -13.39 30.62
N ARG A 542 -16.29 -12.82 31.67
CA ARG A 542 -15.51 -13.59 32.67
C ARG A 542 -16.34 -14.59 33.46
N ASP A 543 -17.62 -14.30 33.66
CA ASP A 543 -18.60 -15.15 34.34
C ASP A 543 -19.19 -16.24 33.41
N GLY A 544 -18.84 -16.23 32.12
CA GLY A 544 -19.37 -17.15 31.11
C GLY A 544 -20.65 -16.66 30.43
N SER A 545 -21.11 -15.43 30.72
CA SER A 545 -22.24 -14.80 30.02
C SER A 545 -21.86 -14.45 28.58
N GLY A 546 -22.77 -14.63 27.63
CA GLY A 546 -22.57 -14.33 26.22
C GLY A 546 -22.69 -12.84 25.88
N LEU A 547 -21.78 -12.33 25.04
CA LEU A 547 -21.74 -10.92 24.62
C LEU A 547 -22.51 -10.64 23.33
N LEU A 548 -22.84 -11.63 22.50
CA LEU A 548 -23.46 -11.44 21.19
C LEU A 548 -24.98 -11.60 21.20
N VAL A 549 -25.58 -12.04 22.31
CA VAL A 549 -27.04 -12.14 22.46
C VAL A 549 -27.45 -11.44 23.75
N PRO A 550 -27.48 -10.08 23.76
CA PRO A 550 -27.71 -9.31 24.99
C PRO A 550 -29.06 -9.59 25.66
N ASN A 551 -30.06 -10.03 24.89
CA ASN A 551 -31.40 -10.35 25.41
C ASN A 551 -31.45 -11.72 26.11
N ALA A 552 -30.44 -12.57 25.93
CA ALA A 552 -30.33 -13.88 26.55
C ALA A 552 -28.86 -14.21 26.89
N PRO A 553 -28.22 -13.43 27.78
CA PRO A 553 -26.78 -13.56 28.06
C PRO A 553 -26.42 -14.89 28.73
N THR A 554 -27.38 -15.54 29.40
CA THR A 554 -27.19 -16.86 30.02
C THR A 554 -27.27 -18.01 29.02
N ASP A 555 -27.75 -17.77 27.79
CA ASP A 555 -27.79 -18.79 26.73
C ASP A 555 -26.43 -18.89 26.04
N ALA A 556 -25.53 -19.65 26.67
CA ALA A 556 -24.19 -19.87 26.17
C ALA A 556 -24.18 -20.53 24.78
N LYS A 557 -25.18 -21.36 24.46
CA LYS A 557 -25.27 -22.04 23.16
C LYS A 557 -25.61 -21.04 22.06
N ALA A 558 -26.63 -20.21 22.27
CA ALA A 558 -27.01 -19.18 21.31
C ALA A 558 -25.86 -18.20 21.05
N ASN A 559 -25.13 -17.79 22.09
CA ASN A 559 -23.96 -16.93 21.95
C ASN A 559 -22.84 -17.60 21.14
N LEU A 560 -22.52 -18.86 21.44
CA LEU A 560 -21.49 -19.61 20.71
C LEU A 560 -21.84 -19.72 19.22
N PHE A 561 -23.10 -20.01 18.90
CA PHE A 561 -23.55 -20.16 17.52
C PHE A 561 -23.52 -18.81 16.78
N ALA A 562 -23.93 -17.72 17.45
CA ALA A 562 -23.79 -16.37 16.90
C ALA A 562 -22.32 -15.99 16.65
N ALA A 563 -21.41 -16.33 17.57
CA ALA A 563 -19.97 -16.09 17.40
C ALA A 563 -19.41 -16.89 16.21
N PHE A 564 -19.82 -18.14 16.08
CA PHE A 564 -19.41 -19.02 15.01
C PHE A 564 -19.89 -18.52 13.64
N ASP A 565 -21.18 -18.17 13.53
CA ASP A 565 -21.80 -17.60 12.33
C ASP A 565 -21.08 -16.31 11.88
N LEU A 566 -20.75 -15.42 12.83
CA LEU A 566 -19.93 -14.22 12.56
C LEU A 566 -18.53 -14.58 12.02
N GLN A 567 -17.88 -15.59 12.58
CA GLN A 567 -16.54 -16.00 12.14
C GLN A 567 -16.53 -16.67 10.77
N LEU A 568 -17.57 -17.44 10.43
CA LEU A 568 -17.73 -17.93 9.06
C LEU A 568 -17.78 -16.76 8.07
N MET A 569 -18.56 -15.72 8.37
CA MET A 569 -18.62 -14.52 7.52
C MET A 569 -17.31 -13.72 7.49
N GLN A 570 -16.61 -13.60 8.61
CA GLN A 570 -15.44 -12.71 8.72
C GLN A 570 -14.13 -13.35 8.26
N LYS A 571 -14.03 -14.69 8.31
CA LYS A 571 -12.77 -15.42 8.08
C LYS A 571 -12.84 -16.51 7.04
N VAL A 572 -14.00 -17.15 6.86
CA VAL A 572 -14.14 -18.29 5.95
C VAL A 572 -14.68 -17.84 4.60
N LEU A 573 -15.85 -17.19 4.57
CA LEU A 573 -16.47 -16.71 3.33
C LEU A 573 -15.58 -15.78 2.49
N PRO A 574 -14.73 -14.91 3.08
CA PRO A 574 -13.85 -14.06 2.30
C PRO A 574 -12.80 -14.80 1.45
N ARG A 575 -12.71 -16.12 1.57
CA ARG A 575 -11.81 -16.97 0.80
C ARG A 575 -12.46 -17.51 -0.48
N LEU A 576 -13.78 -17.46 -0.57
CA LEU A 576 -14.56 -17.94 -1.70
C LEU A 576 -14.46 -16.93 -2.86
N SER A 577 -13.38 -17.02 -3.63
CA SER A 577 -13.12 -16.17 -4.81
C SER A 577 -12.54 -17.01 -5.96
N GLY A 578 -13.05 -16.80 -7.18
CA GLY A 578 -12.77 -17.67 -8.33
C GLY A 578 -13.93 -17.78 -9.32
N THR A 579 -13.81 -18.72 -10.27
CA THR A 579 -14.82 -18.93 -11.32
C THR A 579 -16.00 -19.76 -10.82
N ARG A 580 -17.11 -19.74 -11.57
CA ARG A 580 -18.29 -20.58 -11.28
C ARG A 580 -17.96 -22.05 -11.09
N GLU A 581 -17.17 -22.61 -11.99
CA GLU A 581 -16.75 -24.02 -11.98
C GLU A 581 -16.02 -24.41 -10.69
N GLN A 582 -15.25 -23.48 -10.11
CA GLN A 582 -14.46 -23.72 -8.91
C GLN A 582 -15.29 -23.65 -7.62
N ILE A 583 -16.36 -22.85 -7.59
CA ILE A 583 -16.97 -22.41 -6.33
C ILE A 583 -18.44 -22.80 -6.19
N GLU A 584 -19.17 -23.02 -7.29
CA GLU A 584 -20.61 -23.27 -7.27
C GLU A 584 -20.99 -24.47 -6.39
N ALA A 585 -20.27 -25.59 -6.52
CA ALA A 585 -20.50 -26.78 -5.70
C ALA A 585 -20.31 -26.49 -4.20
N SER A 586 -19.19 -25.86 -3.84
CA SER A 586 -18.88 -25.48 -2.45
C SER A 586 -19.92 -24.51 -1.87
N LEU A 587 -20.43 -23.56 -2.67
CA LEU A 587 -21.49 -22.63 -2.23
C LEU A 587 -22.81 -23.33 -1.95
N VAL A 588 -23.22 -24.25 -2.81
CA VAL A 588 -24.46 -25.01 -2.64
C VAL A 588 -24.37 -25.91 -1.42
N ASP A 589 -23.26 -26.65 -1.26
CA ASP A 589 -23.02 -27.50 -0.09
C ASP A 589 -22.98 -26.67 1.20
N MET A 590 -22.34 -25.49 1.18
CA MET A 590 -22.33 -24.57 2.32
C MET A 590 -23.74 -24.05 2.66
N LEU A 591 -24.57 -23.71 1.67
CA LEU A 591 -25.97 -23.30 1.90
C LEU A 591 -26.78 -24.42 2.57
N LEU A 592 -26.63 -25.66 2.09
CA LEU A 592 -27.26 -26.83 2.71
C LEU A 592 -26.78 -27.03 4.16
N TRP A 593 -25.47 -26.89 4.39
CA TRP A 593 -24.87 -26.99 5.71
C TRP A 593 -25.44 -25.93 6.68
N THR A 594 -25.57 -24.67 6.24
CA THR A 594 -26.11 -23.58 7.09
C THR A 594 -27.56 -23.81 7.52
N SER A 595 -28.35 -24.49 6.67
CA SER A 595 -29.75 -24.84 6.98
C SER A 595 -29.86 -25.86 8.12
N SER A 596 -28.83 -26.70 8.30
CA SER A 596 -28.80 -27.74 9.33
C SER A 596 -28.10 -27.30 10.63
N ASN A 597 -27.33 -26.21 10.60
CA ASN A 597 -26.40 -25.85 11.68
C ASN A 597 -26.66 -24.49 12.35
N ASP A 598 -27.77 -23.83 12.03
CA ASP A 598 -28.20 -22.55 12.62
C ASP A 598 -27.16 -21.44 12.42
N ALA A 599 -26.89 -21.12 11.15
CA ALA A 599 -25.98 -20.06 10.73
C ALA A 599 -26.70 -19.09 9.76
N PRO A 600 -27.71 -18.33 10.24
CA PRO A 600 -28.60 -17.55 9.38
C PRO A 600 -27.89 -16.41 8.63
N ARG A 601 -26.87 -15.76 9.23
CA ARG A 601 -26.17 -14.64 8.58
C ARG A 601 -25.25 -15.15 7.48
N THR A 602 -24.56 -16.26 7.74
CA THR A 602 -23.78 -16.97 6.73
C THR A 602 -24.68 -17.41 5.57
N ALA A 603 -25.87 -17.96 5.85
CA ALA A 603 -26.84 -18.34 4.82
C ALA A 603 -27.26 -17.16 3.95
N GLU A 604 -27.64 -16.02 4.56
CA GLU A 604 -28.01 -14.81 3.84
C GLU A 604 -26.86 -14.30 2.95
N ARG A 605 -25.63 -14.29 3.47
CA ARG A 605 -24.46 -13.86 2.70
C ARG A 605 -24.18 -14.81 1.54
N LEU A 606 -24.25 -16.12 1.75
CA LEU A 606 -24.06 -17.13 0.71
C LEU A 606 -25.13 -17.01 -0.39
N GLN A 607 -26.39 -16.72 -0.05
CA GLN A 607 -27.45 -16.47 -1.04
C GLN A 607 -27.11 -15.26 -1.93
N ARG A 608 -26.64 -14.16 -1.33
CA ARG A 608 -26.19 -12.97 -2.08
C ARG A 608 -24.99 -13.29 -2.97
N LEU A 609 -24.03 -14.08 -2.49
CA LEU A 609 -22.88 -14.53 -3.27
C LEU A 609 -23.30 -15.42 -4.45
N LYS A 610 -24.23 -16.35 -4.23
CA LYS A 610 -24.79 -17.19 -5.30
C LYS A 610 -25.47 -16.34 -6.37
N PHE A 611 -26.29 -15.37 -5.97
CA PHE A 611 -26.94 -14.45 -6.92
C PHE A 611 -25.92 -13.68 -7.77
N ARG A 612 -24.83 -13.20 -7.16
CA ARG A 612 -23.74 -12.55 -7.90
C ARG A 612 -23.02 -13.51 -8.85
N LEU A 613 -22.73 -14.73 -8.40
CA LEU A 613 -22.09 -15.75 -9.23
C LEU A 613 -22.95 -16.11 -10.45
N ASP A 614 -24.26 -16.24 -10.26
CA ASP A 614 -25.21 -16.53 -11.34
C ASP A 614 -25.31 -15.36 -12.35
N ARG A 615 -25.14 -14.11 -11.89
CA ARG A 615 -25.18 -12.90 -12.73
C ARG A 615 -23.87 -12.66 -13.48
N ASP A 616 -22.74 -12.74 -12.78
CA ASP A 616 -21.44 -12.26 -13.26
C ASP A 616 -20.54 -13.41 -13.77
N GLY A 617 -20.87 -14.67 -13.46
CA GLY A 617 -20.11 -15.86 -13.86
C GLY A 617 -18.81 -16.09 -13.06
N PHE A 618 -18.42 -15.14 -12.22
CA PHE A 618 -17.26 -15.22 -11.34
C PHE A 618 -17.55 -14.50 -10.01
N LEU A 619 -16.80 -14.85 -8.97
CA LEU A 619 -16.81 -14.16 -7.68
C LEU A 619 -15.45 -13.54 -7.43
N ILE A 620 -15.39 -12.21 -7.46
CA ILE A 620 -14.29 -11.45 -6.86
C ILE A 620 -14.75 -11.06 -5.46
N MET A 621 -13.83 -11.20 -4.51
CA MET A 621 -14.04 -10.67 -3.18
C MET A 621 -13.87 -9.16 -3.22
N ASP A 622 -15.00 -8.48 -3.03
CA ASP A 622 -15.09 -7.05 -2.72
C ASP A 622 -14.54 -6.78 -1.31
#